data_AF-A0A5J5BLU2-F1
#
_entry.id   AF-A0A5J5BLU2-F1
#
_cell.length_a   1.000
_cell.length_b   1.000
_cell.length_c   1.000
_cell.angle_alpha   90.00
_cell.angle_beta   90.00
_cell.angle_gamma   90.00
#
_symmetry.space_group_name_H-M   'P 1'
#
loop_
_entity.id
_entity.type
_entity.pdbx_description
1 polymer ?
#
loop_
_entity_poly.entity_id
_entity_poly.type
_entity_poly.pdbx_seq_one_letter_code
_entity_poly.pdbx_strand_id
1 'polypeptide(L)'
;MPDTNYSPTNLSHIVFGITGLSNTWRNKRWYIEAWWRPNITRGYLFLDRAPMEQLPWPSSSPPFRVSEDTSRYKAYNKHPIPHAIRMVRVILETFKAENNGVRWYVMADDDTVLFVDNLVEVLAKYDHRKYFYIGANSEGVAPNFYHSFGMAFGGAGYALSYPLAEALVENLDICIKRYPTLYGSDHILQSCVADLGVSLTLEKGFHQIDLHHDISGLLSAHPQSPLLSLHHLDVVDPIFPYMNRNKSVNHLMKAA
;
A
#
# COMPACT_ATOMS: atom_id res chain seq x y z
N MET A 1 25.30 24.82 1.32
CA MET A 1 24.18 25.74 1.05
C MET A 1 22.95 24.87 0.76
N PRO A 2 21.80 25.05 1.41
CA PRO A 2 20.61 24.34 0.97
C PRO A 2 20.10 25.01 -0.31
N ASP A 3 20.03 24.23 -1.39
CA ASP A 3 19.53 24.68 -2.68
C ASP A 3 18.03 24.99 -2.56
N THR A 4 17.68 26.29 -2.57
CA THR A 4 16.34 26.83 -2.31
C THR A 4 15.51 27.01 -3.58
N ASN A 5 15.33 25.97 -4.39
CA ASN A 5 14.36 26.06 -5.49
C ASN A 5 13.76 24.71 -5.92
N TYR A 6 13.08 24.02 -5.00
CA TYR A 6 12.33 22.82 -5.36
C TYR A 6 10.84 23.01 -5.14
N SER A 7 10.05 22.62 -6.15
CA SER A 7 8.60 22.57 -6.04
C SER A 7 8.20 21.57 -4.95
N PRO A 8 7.26 21.92 -4.06
CA PRO A 8 6.73 20.98 -3.08
C PRO A 8 6.23 19.69 -3.71
N THR A 9 6.31 18.57 -2.99
CA THR A 9 5.68 17.32 -3.42
C THR A 9 4.18 17.56 -3.57
N ASN A 10 3.63 17.07 -4.66
CA ASN A 10 2.21 17.11 -4.97
C ASN A 10 1.81 15.75 -5.57
N LEU A 11 0.52 15.56 -5.85
CA LEU A 11 -0.01 14.28 -6.30
C LEU A 11 0.63 13.73 -7.58
N SER A 12 1.10 14.58 -8.52
CA SER A 12 1.71 14.08 -9.78
C SER A 12 3.05 13.37 -9.55
N HIS A 13 3.67 13.59 -8.39
CA HIS A 13 4.92 12.94 -7.98
C HIS A 13 4.73 11.59 -7.29
N ILE A 14 3.49 11.15 -7.06
CA ILE A 14 3.17 9.91 -6.34
C ILE A 14 2.62 8.88 -7.32
N VAL A 15 3.13 7.65 -7.25
CA VAL A 15 2.59 6.51 -8.00
C VAL A 15 2.03 5.48 -7.05
N PHE A 16 0.82 5.01 -7.32
CA PHE A 16 0.16 3.96 -6.53
C PHE A 16 0.35 2.58 -7.16
N GLY A 17 0.94 1.64 -6.41
CA GLY A 17 0.97 0.22 -6.73
C GLY A 17 -0.05 -0.52 -5.87
N ILE A 18 -1.16 -0.94 -6.47
CA ILE A 18 -2.25 -1.60 -5.74
C ILE A 18 -2.18 -3.10 -6.03
N THR A 19 -2.17 -3.94 -5.00
CA THR A 19 -2.22 -5.39 -5.18
C THR A 19 -3.64 -5.91 -4.97
N GLY A 20 -4.11 -6.75 -5.89
CA GLY A 20 -5.42 -7.39 -5.76
C GLY A 20 -5.48 -8.75 -6.41
N LEU A 21 -6.64 -9.39 -6.29
CA LEU A 21 -6.95 -10.65 -6.98
C LEU A 21 -8.16 -10.44 -7.89
N SER A 22 -8.07 -11.02 -9.09
CA SER A 22 -9.10 -10.88 -10.13
C SER A 22 -10.46 -11.41 -9.67
N ASN A 23 -10.49 -12.48 -8.88
CA ASN A 23 -11.73 -13.10 -8.40
C ASN A 23 -12.42 -12.32 -7.26
N THR A 24 -11.68 -11.57 -6.45
CA THR A 24 -12.23 -10.76 -5.35
C THR A 24 -12.49 -9.31 -5.75
N TRP A 25 -11.87 -8.84 -6.85
CA TRP A 25 -11.93 -7.46 -7.30
C TRP A 25 -13.36 -6.90 -7.36
N ARG A 26 -14.33 -7.66 -7.89
CA ARG A 26 -15.73 -7.21 -7.98
C ARG A 26 -16.30 -6.76 -6.63
N ASN A 27 -15.94 -7.46 -5.55
CA ASN A 27 -16.44 -7.20 -4.22
C ASN A 27 -15.63 -6.16 -3.46
N LYS A 28 -14.39 -5.86 -3.89
CA LYS A 28 -13.48 -4.94 -3.22
C LYS A 28 -13.29 -3.61 -3.94
N ARG A 29 -13.59 -3.54 -5.24
CA ARG A 29 -13.30 -2.36 -6.09
C ARG A 29 -13.79 -1.05 -5.51
N TRP A 30 -14.91 -1.07 -4.78
CA TRP A 30 -15.51 0.14 -4.21
C TRP A 30 -14.67 0.78 -3.10
N TYR A 31 -13.74 0.05 -2.46
CA TYR A 31 -12.74 0.64 -1.58
C TYR A 31 -11.79 1.54 -2.36
N ILE A 32 -11.27 1.04 -3.49
CA ILE A 32 -10.36 1.77 -4.35
C ILE A 32 -11.08 2.91 -5.08
N GLU A 33 -12.27 2.66 -5.61
CA GLU A 33 -13.07 3.68 -6.30
C GLU A 33 -13.51 4.82 -5.38
N ALA A 34 -13.48 4.64 -4.05
CA ALA A 34 -13.81 5.70 -3.10
C ALA A 34 -12.72 6.79 -2.98
N TRP A 35 -11.46 6.48 -3.32
CA TRP A 35 -10.34 7.43 -3.23
C TRP A 35 -9.59 7.63 -4.55
N TRP A 36 -9.66 6.68 -5.48
CA TRP A 36 -9.05 6.80 -6.79
C TRP A 36 -9.69 7.94 -7.59
N ARG A 37 -8.86 8.80 -8.19
CA ARG A 37 -9.32 9.98 -8.94
C ARG A 37 -8.98 9.78 -10.42
N PRO A 38 -9.94 9.36 -11.27
CA PRO A 38 -9.68 9.08 -12.69
C PRO A 38 -8.99 10.27 -13.39
N ASN A 39 -7.94 9.98 -14.17
CA ASN A 39 -7.10 10.96 -14.87
C ASN A 39 -6.30 11.93 -13.96
N ILE A 40 -6.35 11.76 -12.64
CA ILE A 40 -5.63 12.61 -11.68
C ILE A 40 -4.60 11.77 -10.92
N THR A 41 -5.01 10.65 -10.33
CA THR A 41 -4.08 9.68 -9.71
C THR A 41 -3.39 8.86 -10.79
N ARG A 42 -2.10 8.54 -10.59
CA ARG A 42 -1.30 7.68 -11.46
C ARG A 42 -0.87 6.42 -10.72
N GLY A 43 -0.88 5.28 -11.39
CA GLY A 43 -0.68 3.99 -10.73
C GLY A 43 -1.46 2.87 -11.39
N TYR A 44 -1.33 1.65 -10.86
CA TYR A 44 -1.96 0.47 -11.42
C TYR A 44 -2.44 -0.50 -10.34
N LEU A 45 -3.50 -1.22 -10.67
CA LEU A 45 -3.93 -2.42 -9.95
C LEU A 45 -3.27 -3.65 -10.58
N PHE A 46 -2.49 -4.37 -9.79
CA PHE A 46 -1.78 -5.58 -10.20
C PHE A 46 -2.57 -6.83 -9.78
N LEU A 47 -3.08 -7.53 -10.79
CA LEU A 47 -3.90 -8.72 -10.65
C LEU A 47 -3.12 -9.99 -10.95
N ASP A 48 -3.52 -11.10 -10.34
CA ASP A 48 -2.99 -12.43 -10.59
C ASP A 48 -3.31 -12.96 -12.00
N ARG A 49 -4.39 -12.48 -12.61
CA ARG A 49 -4.83 -12.83 -13.97
C ARG A 49 -5.69 -11.74 -14.58
N ALA A 50 -5.94 -11.85 -15.88
CA ALA A 50 -6.82 -10.92 -16.59
C ALA A 50 -8.26 -10.95 -16.02
N PRO A 51 -8.87 -9.80 -15.70
CA PRO A 51 -10.20 -9.71 -15.09
C PRO A 51 -11.32 -9.82 -16.12
N MET A 52 -11.40 -10.97 -16.81
CA MET A 52 -12.33 -11.19 -17.93
C MET A 52 -13.80 -10.99 -17.54
N GLU A 53 -14.17 -11.36 -16.32
CA GLU A 53 -15.54 -11.24 -15.79
C GLU A 53 -15.92 -9.81 -15.41
N GLN A 54 -14.95 -8.90 -15.34
CA GLN A 54 -15.13 -7.51 -14.94
C GLN A 54 -15.01 -6.54 -16.12
N LEU A 55 -14.94 -7.05 -17.35
CA LEU A 55 -14.96 -6.25 -18.57
C LEU A 55 -16.40 -5.89 -18.98
N PRO A 56 -16.64 -4.67 -19.53
CA PRO A 56 -15.67 -3.60 -19.76
C PRO A 56 -15.14 -2.99 -18.47
N TRP A 57 -13.85 -2.66 -18.45
CA TRP A 57 -13.17 -2.15 -17.25
C TRP A 57 -13.77 -0.80 -16.81
N PRO A 58 -14.17 -0.62 -15.53
CA PRO A 58 -14.78 0.62 -15.07
C PRO A 58 -13.81 1.80 -15.20
N SER A 59 -14.27 2.93 -15.74
CA SER A 59 -13.47 4.16 -15.82
C SER A 59 -13.20 4.80 -14.46
N SER A 60 -13.99 4.44 -13.44
CA SER A 60 -13.78 4.81 -12.03
C SER A 60 -12.62 4.05 -11.38
N SER A 61 -12.22 2.91 -11.93
CA SER A 61 -11.16 2.07 -11.37
C SER A 61 -9.78 2.43 -11.93
N PRO A 62 -8.68 2.19 -11.18
CA PRO A 62 -7.32 2.32 -11.72
C PRO A 62 -7.10 1.41 -12.93
N PRO A 63 -6.21 1.76 -13.87
CA PRO A 63 -5.83 0.83 -14.92
C PRO A 63 -5.22 -0.44 -14.29
N PHE A 64 -5.57 -1.61 -14.82
CA PHE A 64 -5.02 -2.87 -14.31
C PHE A 64 -3.82 -3.34 -15.13
N ARG A 65 -2.96 -4.14 -14.49
CA ARG A 65 -1.91 -4.95 -15.11
C ARG A 65 -1.99 -6.37 -14.55
N VAL A 66 -1.56 -7.35 -15.34
CA VAL A 66 -1.41 -8.73 -14.86
C VAL A 66 0.03 -8.90 -14.40
N SER A 67 0.20 -9.40 -13.17
CA SER A 67 1.53 -9.58 -12.59
C SER A 67 2.38 -10.58 -13.38
N GLU A 68 3.69 -10.35 -13.38
CA GLU A 68 4.65 -11.23 -14.05
C GLU A 68 4.67 -12.62 -13.40
N ASP A 69 4.93 -13.66 -14.19
CA ASP A 69 5.07 -15.03 -13.69
C ASP A 69 6.19 -15.13 -12.63
N THR A 70 5.87 -15.82 -11.52
CA THR A 70 6.78 -16.02 -10.38
C THR A 70 7.30 -17.45 -10.29
N SER A 71 7.11 -18.30 -11.30
CA SER A 71 7.51 -19.71 -11.26
C SER A 71 9.01 -19.91 -10.97
N ARG A 72 9.85 -18.96 -11.39
CA ARG A 72 11.30 -18.94 -11.11
C ARG A 72 11.66 -18.92 -9.62
N TYR A 73 10.74 -18.54 -8.74
CA TYR A 73 10.95 -18.56 -7.28
C TYR A 73 10.37 -19.79 -6.59
N LYS A 74 9.88 -20.80 -7.33
CA LYS A 74 9.22 -21.98 -6.74
C LYS A 74 10.04 -22.66 -5.63
N ALA A 75 11.36 -22.70 -5.75
CA ALA A 75 12.25 -23.27 -4.73
C ALA A 75 12.33 -22.42 -3.42
N TYR A 76 11.98 -21.14 -3.52
CA TYR A 76 12.04 -20.15 -2.45
C TYR A 76 10.66 -19.76 -1.93
N ASN A 77 9.58 -20.24 -2.55
CA ASN A 77 8.22 -20.00 -2.07
C ASN A 77 7.88 -20.98 -0.94
N LYS A 78 8.41 -20.73 0.26
CA LYS A 78 8.08 -21.49 1.49
C LYS A 78 7.18 -20.67 2.42
N HIS A 79 6.55 -19.63 1.89
CA HIS A 79 5.66 -18.73 2.62
C HIS A 79 4.31 -19.42 2.87
N PRO A 80 3.66 -19.16 4.02
CA PRO A 80 2.31 -19.64 4.26
C PRO A 80 1.28 -18.98 3.33
N ILE A 81 1.57 -17.78 2.82
CA ILE A 81 0.70 -17.02 1.92
C ILE A 81 1.06 -17.33 0.46
N PRO A 82 0.15 -17.94 -0.34
CA PRO A 82 0.46 -18.40 -1.71
C PRO A 82 0.94 -17.29 -2.66
N HIS A 83 0.49 -16.05 -2.43
CA HIS A 83 0.74 -14.90 -3.32
C HIS A 83 1.82 -13.94 -2.81
N ALA A 84 2.52 -14.26 -1.71
CA ALA A 84 3.49 -13.35 -1.09
C ALA A 84 4.57 -12.83 -2.06
N ILE A 85 5.12 -13.72 -2.90
CA ILE A 85 6.15 -13.34 -3.88
C ILE A 85 5.58 -12.43 -4.98
N ARG A 86 4.32 -12.65 -5.39
CA ARG A 86 3.66 -11.76 -6.37
C ARG A 86 3.47 -10.37 -5.76
N MET A 87 2.93 -10.32 -4.54
CA MET A 87 2.63 -9.07 -3.84
C MET A 87 3.89 -8.24 -3.57
N VAL A 88 4.98 -8.84 -3.10
CA VAL A 88 6.24 -8.10 -2.86
C VAL A 88 6.84 -7.56 -4.17
N ARG A 89 6.61 -8.23 -5.31
CA ARG A 89 7.08 -7.76 -6.62
C ARG A 89 6.28 -6.61 -7.20
N VAL A 90 5.13 -6.25 -6.62
CA VAL A 90 4.34 -5.11 -7.11
C VAL A 90 5.14 -3.81 -7.07
N ILE A 91 6.09 -3.63 -6.13
CA ILE A 91 6.97 -2.46 -6.15
C ILE A 91 7.86 -2.42 -7.40
N LEU A 92 8.44 -3.56 -7.79
CA LEU A 92 9.24 -3.72 -9.00
C LEU A 92 8.38 -3.45 -10.24
N GLU A 93 7.19 -4.02 -10.30
CA GLU A 93 6.29 -3.87 -11.44
C GLU A 93 5.77 -2.43 -11.57
N THR A 94 5.50 -1.76 -10.45
CA THR A 94 5.11 -0.34 -10.40
C THR A 94 6.26 0.55 -10.84
N PHE A 95 7.48 0.31 -10.36
CA PHE A 95 8.67 1.06 -10.75
C PHE A 95 8.97 0.93 -12.25
N LYS A 96 8.87 -0.27 -12.81
CA LYS A 96 9.03 -0.50 -14.26
C LYS A 96 7.94 0.18 -15.09
N ALA A 97 6.72 0.25 -14.57
CA ALA A 97 5.61 0.88 -15.26
C ALA A 97 5.71 2.41 -15.26
N GLU A 98 6.18 3.00 -14.15
CA GLU A 98 6.19 4.46 -13.93
C GLU A 98 7.40 4.86 -13.09
N ASN A 99 8.35 5.56 -13.71
CA ASN A 99 9.53 6.12 -13.03
C ASN A 99 9.81 7.58 -13.39
N ASN A 100 9.16 8.14 -14.41
CA ASN A 100 9.39 9.51 -14.82
C ASN A 100 8.75 10.51 -13.84
N GLY A 101 9.57 11.42 -13.31
CA GLY A 101 9.15 12.48 -12.38
C GLY A 101 8.57 11.99 -11.05
N VAL A 102 8.79 10.72 -10.69
CA VAL A 102 8.26 10.11 -9.47
C VAL A 102 9.15 10.48 -8.29
N ARG A 103 8.52 10.80 -7.15
CA ARG A 103 9.19 11.01 -5.86
C ARG A 103 8.85 9.93 -4.84
N TRP A 104 7.65 9.36 -4.93
CA TRP A 104 7.12 8.40 -3.98
C TRP A 104 6.36 7.27 -4.68
N TYR A 105 6.63 6.04 -4.24
CA TYR A 105 5.87 4.84 -4.58
C TYR A 105 5.03 4.46 -3.37
N VAL A 106 3.71 4.54 -3.50
CA VAL A 106 2.76 4.18 -2.45
C VAL A 106 2.16 2.83 -2.79
N MET A 107 2.26 1.89 -1.86
CA MET A 107 1.79 0.53 -2.01
C MET A 107 0.56 0.32 -1.13
N ALA A 108 -0.46 -0.37 -1.63
CA ALA A 108 -1.70 -0.65 -0.89
C ALA A 108 -2.38 -1.95 -1.39
N ASP A 109 -3.21 -2.55 -0.55
CA ASP A 109 -4.06 -3.68 -0.92
C ASP A 109 -5.39 -3.20 -1.53
N ASP A 110 -6.09 -4.09 -2.26
CA ASP A 110 -7.33 -3.80 -3.00
C ASP A 110 -8.56 -3.49 -2.12
N ASP A 111 -8.42 -3.58 -0.80
CA ASP A 111 -9.39 -3.23 0.25
C ASP A 111 -8.86 -2.13 1.19
N THR A 112 -7.90 -1.33 0.73
CA THR A 112 -7.35 -0.20 1.47
C THR A 112 -7.96 1.11 0.98
N VAL A 113 -8.49 1.91 1.90
CA VAL A 113 -8.99 3.26 1.63
C VAL A 113 -7.91 4.26 1.95
N LEU A 114 -7.43 5.03 0.96
CA LEU A 114 -6.39 6.05 1.15
C LEU A 114 -6.98 7.47 1.21
N PHE A 115 -6.47 8.27 2.14
CA PHE A 115 -6.76 9.71 2.25
C PHE A 115 -5.70 10.48 1.46
N VAL A 116 -5.92 10.59 0.14
CA VAL A 116 -4.88 11.03 -0.82
C VAL A 116 -4.34 12.41 -0.53
N ASP A 117 -5.17 13.38 -0.14
CA ASP A 117 -4.71 14.75 0.12
C ASP A 117 -3.84 14.80 1.39
N ASN A 118 -4.29 14.15 2.47
CA ASN A 118 -3.48 13.99 3.68
C ASN A 118 -2.14 13.29 3.41
N LEU A 119 -2.15 12.27 2.55
CA LEU A 119 -0.94 11.55 2.15
C LEU A 119 0.04 12.46 1.40
N VAL A 120 -0.45 13.29 0.47
CA VAL A 120 0.39 14.28 -0.22
C VAL A 120 1.02 15.25 0.78
N GLU A 121 0.23 15.79 1.72
CA GLU A 121 0.72 16.71 2.74
C GLU A 121 1.78 16.08 3.66
N VAL A 122 1.59 14.82 4.06
CA VAL A 122 2.56 14.09 4.88
C VAL A 122 3.84 13.83 4.10
N LEU A 123 3.77 13.30 2.88
CA LEU A 123 4.94 12.99 2.06
C LEU A 123 5.71 14.26 1.63
N ALA A 124 5.06 15.41 1.57
CA ALA A 124 5.72 16.69 1.29
C ALA A 124 6.67 17.17 2.41
N LYS A 125 6.56 16.62 3.62
CA LYS A 125 7.45 16.94 4.76
C LYS A 125 8.83 16.30 4.62
N TYR A 126 8.93 15.24 3.83
CA TYR A 126 10.14 14.42 3.72
C TYR A 126 10.96 14.79 2.48
N ASP A 127 12.30 14.77 2.63
CA ASP A 127 13.22 14.94 1.49
C ASP A 127 13.22 13.66 0.65
N HIS A 128 12.39 13.64 -0.40
CA HIS A 128 12.21 12.51 -1.31
C HIS A 128 13.50 12.00 -2.00
N ARG A 129 14.62 12.71 -1.89
CA ARG A 129 15.94 12.30 -2.42
C ARG A 129 16.71 11.42 -1.44
N LYS A 130 16.22 11.25 -0.22
CA LYS A 130 16.80 10.36 0.79
C LYS A 130 16.03 9.05 0.83
N TYR A 131 16.62 8.03 1.45
CA TYR A 131 15.92 6.77 1.67
C TYR A 131 14.88 6.92 2.78
N PHE A 132 13.62 6.69 2.41
CA PHE A 132 12.49 6.72 3.33
C PHE A 132 11.57 5.53 3.05
N TYR A 133 11.36 4.72 4.09
CA TYR A 133 10.31 3.72 4.16
C TYR A 133 9.30 4.17 5.20
N ILE A 134 8.15 4.66 4.75
CA ILE A 134 7.15 5.36 5.56
C ILE A 134 5.90 4.50 5.66
N GLY A 135 5.39 4.27 6.86
CA GLY A 135 4.15 3.52 7.08
C GLY A 135 3.89 3.29 8.56
N ALA A 136 3.04 2.31 8.88
CA ALA A 136 2.75 1.95 10.26
C ALA A 136 2.74 0.45 10.53
N ASN A 137 3.06 0.12 11.77
CA ASN A 137 2.81 -1.19 12.35
C ASN A 137 1.32 -1.47 12.50
N SER A 138 0.95 -2.72 12.80
CA SER A 138 -0.42 -3.06 13.19
C SER A 138 -0.78 -2.45 14.54
N GLU A 139 -2.05 -2.13 14.75
CA GLU A 139 -2.59 -1.76 16.06
C GLU A 139 -2.51 -2.93 17.06
N GLY A 140 -2.43 -4.17 16.55
CA GLY A 140 -2.32 -5.38 17.35
C GLY A 140 -0.88 -5.66 17.82
N VAL A 141 -0.70 -5.92 19.12
CA VAL A 141 0.61 -6.33 19.65
C VAL A 141 1.04 -7.70 19.12
N ALA A 142 0.10 -8.64 19.01
CA ALA A 142 0.38 -10.00 18.53
C ALA A 142 0.95 -10.04 17.10
N PRO A 143 0.32 -9.43 16.07
CA PRO A 143 0.89 -9.42 14.73
C PRO A 143 2.26 -8.73 14.69
N ASN A 144 2.48 -7.65 15.45
CA ASN A 144 3.79 -7.01 15.55
C ASN A 144 4.86 -7.94 16.17
N PHE A 145 4.50 -8.70 17.20
CA PHE A 145 5.40 -9.66 17.85
C PHE A 145 5.77 -10.83 16.94
N TYR A 146 4.80 -11.39 16.20
CA TYR A 146 5.04 -12.53 15.32
C TYR A 146 5.69 -12.16 13.98
N HIS A 147 5.55 -10.91 13.54
CA HIS A 147 6.06 -10.46 12.26
C HIS A 147 7.23 -9.50 12.44
N SER A 148 6.99 -8.23 12.73
CA SER A 148 8.06 -7.26 12.99
C SER A 148 7.50 -5.94 13.53
N PHE A 149 8.15 -5.40 14.57
CA PHE A 149 7.95 -4.02 15.02
C PHE A 149 8.61 -2.99 14.09
N GLY A 150 9.42 -3.41 13.12
CA GLY A 150 10.05 -2.55 12.12
C GLY A 150 9.36 -2.56 10.75
N MET A 151 8.20 -3.20 10.63
CA MET A 151 7.48 -3.39 9.37
C MET A 151 6.28 -2.45 9.27
N ALA A 152 6.20 -1.72 8.15
CA ALA A 152 4.93 -1.18 7.70
C ALA A 152 4.08 -2.34 7.18
N PHE A 153 2.91 -2.56 7.79
CA PHE A 153 1.99 -3.59 7.35
C PHE A 153 1.42 -3.24 5.99
N GLY A 154 1.47 -4.19 5.06
CA GLY A 154 1.14 -3.94 3.65
C GLY A 154 -0.30 -3.50 3.44
N GLY A 155 -1.22 -4.03 4.25
CA GLY A 155 -2.63 -3.70 4.20
C GLY A 155 -2.92 -2.24 4.54
N ALA A 156 -2.32 -1.72 5.61
CA ALA A 156 -2.38 -0.28 5.92
C ALA A 156 -1.84 0.57 4.76
N GLY A 157 -0.92 0.02 3.98
CA GLY A 157 -0.19 0.71 2.95
C GLY A 157 1.06 1.41 3.47
N TYR A 158 1.98 1.69 2.57
CA TYR A 158 3.27 2.32 2.87
C TYR A 158 3.80 3.09 1.67
N ALA A 159 4.74 4.00 1.92
CA ALA A 159 5.42 4.78 0.90
C ALA A 159 6.93 4.52 0.92
N LEU A 160 7.52 4.38 -0.27
CA LEU A 160 8.95 4.35 -0.49
C LEU A 160 9.35 5.60 -1.29
N SER A 161 10.40 6.29 -0.86
CA SER A 161 10.98 7.34 -1.68
C SER A 161 11.60 6.75 -2.95
N TYR A 162 11.63 7.53 -4.04
CA TYR A 162 12.19 7.11 -5.32
C TYR A 162 13.56 6.40 -5.20
N PRO A 163 14.59 7.00 -4.57
CA PRO A 163 15.92 6.39 -4.55
C PRO A 163 15.97 5.12 -3.70
N LEU A 164 15.08 4.96 -2.70
CA LEU A 164 14.95 3.70 -1.98
C LEU A 164 14.28 2.63 -2.84
N ALA A 165 13.21 2.99 -3.55
CA ALA A 165 12.53 2.08 -4.46
C ALA A 165 13.49 1.59 -5.56
N GLU A 166 14.28 2.49 -6.15
CA GLU A 166 15.31 2.17 -7.14
C GLU A 166 16.33 1.15 -6.62
N ALA A 167 16.96 1.43 -5.47
CA ALA A 167 17.93 0.52 -4.86
C ALA A 167 17.30 -0.85 -4.48
N LEU A 168 16.04 -0.84 -4.03
CA LEU A 168 15.31 -2.04 -3.69
C LEU A 168 15.04 -2.91 -4.92
N VAL A 169 14.53 -2.33 -6.01
CA VAL A 169 14.13 -3.09 -7.20
C VAL A 169 15.32 -3.69 -7.95
N GLU A 170 16.50 -3.06 -7.87
CA GLU A 170 17.75 -3.62 -8.38
C GLU A 170 18.16 -4.92 -7.67
N ASN A 171 17.83 -5.05 -6.38
CA ASN A 171 18.27 -6.14 -5.52
C ASN A 171 17.13 -7.11 -5.12
N LEU A 172 15.90 -6.83 -5.54
CA LEU A 172 14.70 -7.51 -5.05
C LEU A 172 14.73 -9.03 -5.29
N ASP A 173 15.22 -9.47 -6.45
CA ASP A 173 15.30 -10.89 -6.80
C ASP A 173 16.24 -11.67 -5.87
N ILE A 174 17.32 -11.05 -5.43
CA ILE A 174 18.28 -11.65 -4.48
C ILE A 174 17.65 -11.67 -3.09
N CYS A 175 17.00 -10.57 -2.69
CA CYS A 175 16.35 -10.46 -1.41
C CYS A 175 15.21 -11.49 -1.21
N ILE A 176 14.32 -11.65 -2.20
CA ILE A 176 13.23 -12.65 -2.13
C ILE A 176 13.78 -14.05 -1.87
N LYS A 177 14.90 -14.41 -2.51
CA LYS A 177 15.54 -15.72 -2.34
C LYS A 177 16.21 -15.88 -0.97
N ARG A 178 16.64 -14.77 -0.34
CA ARG A 178 17.25 -14.75 1.00
C ARG A 178 16.25 -15.00 2.11
N TYR A 179 15.00 -14.58 1.92
CA TYR A 179 13.95 -14.65 2.95
C TYR A 179 12.78 -15.58 2.59
N PRO A 180 13.02 -16.86 2.27
CA PRO A 180 11.99 -17.75 1.72
C PRO A 180 10.88 -18.14 2.69
N THR A 181 11.04 -17.88 3.98
CA THR A 181 10.14 -18.34 5.06
C THR A 181 9.44 -17.21 5.82
N LEU A 182 9.70 -15.94 5.47
CA LEU A 182 9.04 -14.83 6.16
C LEU A 182 7.54 -14.82 5.84
N TYR A 183 6.74 -14.30 6.77
CA TYR A 183 5.29 -14.47 6.81
C TYR A 183 4.57 -14.06 5.51
N GLY A 184 4.76 -12.81 5.10
CA GLY A 184 4.05 -12.18 4.00
C GLY A 184 4.96 -11.24 3.20
N SER A 185 4.38 -10.62 2.18
CA SER A 185 5.10 -9.74 1.26
C SER A 185 5.69 -8.51 1.93
N ASP A 186 5.00 -7.96 2.92
CA ASP A 186 5.44 -6.84 3.73
C ASP A 186 6.65 -7.19 4.60
N HIS A 187 6.67 -8.38 5.19
CA HIS A 187 7.80 -8.85 5.99
C HIS A 187 9.05 -9.10 5.12
N ILE A 188 8.86 -9.65 3.91
CA ILE A 188 9.93 -9.76 2.92
C ILE A 188 10.45 -8.37 2.55
N LEU A 189 9.55 -7.45 2.17
CA LEU A 189 9.91 -6.09 1.77
C LEU A 189 10.68 -5.36 2.89
N GLN A 190 10.17 -5.41 4.12
CA GLN A 190 10.83 -4.80 5.27
C GLN A 190 12.24 -5.35 5.46
N SER A 191 12.44 -6.66 5.31
CA SER A 191 13.76 -7.26 5.42
C SER A 191 14.69 -6.81 4.28
N CYS A 192 14.19 -6.68 3.06
CA CYS A 192 14.95 -6.11 1.95
C CYS A 192 15.35 -4.65 2.19
N VAL A 193 14.46 -3.85 2.74
CA VAL A 193 14.70 -2.45 3.09
C VAL A 193 15.72 -2.36 4.23
N ALA A 194 15.65 -3.27 5.21
CA ALA A 194 16.63 -3.35 6.30
C ALA A 194 18.02 -3.79 5.83
N ASP A 195 18.12 -4.67 4.82
CA ASP A 195 19.38 -5.02 4.16
C ASP A 195 20.06 -3.79 3.51
N LEU A 196 19.29 -2.77 3.13
CA LEU A 196 19.78 -1.47 2.65
C LEU A 196 20.09 -0.48 3.79
N GLY A 197 19.97 -0.91 5.05
CA GLY A 197 20.25 -0.08 6.24
C GLY A 197 19.15 0.94 6.57
N VAL A 198 17.94 0.76 6.05
CA VAL A 198 16.83 1.71 6.23
C VAL A 198 15.82 1.16 7.22
N SER A 199 15.47 1.96 8.23
CA SER A 199 14.43 1.63 9.20
C SER A 199 13.07 2.23 8.81
N LEU A 200 11.99 1.67 9.37
CA LEU A 200 10.67 2.24 9.26
C LEU A 200 10.62 3.66 9.84
N THR A 201 10.09 4.59 9.06
CA THR A 201 9.66 5.92 9.47
C THR A 201 8.18 5.82 9.80
N LEU A 202 7.86 5.89 11.10
CA LEU A 202 6.51 5.65 11.59
C LEU A 202 5.59 6.85 11.33
N GLU A 203 4.55 6.64 10.52
CA GLU A 203 3.45 7.58 10.33
C GLU A 203 2.15 6.96 10.87
N LYS A 204 1.69 7.46 12.02
CA LYS A 204 0.55 6.89 12.78
C LYS A 204 -0.82 7.06 12.11
N GLY A 205 -0.85 7.68 10.93
CA GLY A 205 -2.04 7.85 10.11
C GLY A 205 -2.41 6.61 9.29
N PHE A 206 -1.46 5.69 9.09
CA PHE A 206 -1.72 4.43 8.41
C PHE A 206 -2.31 3.42 9.39
N HIS A 207 -3.41 2.78 9.00
CA HIS A 207 -4.10 1.81 9.86
C HIS A 207 -4.30 0.46 9.18
N GLN A 208 -3.77 -0.59 9.80
CA GLN A 208 -3.91 -1.98 9.34
C GLN A 208 -5.29 -2.53 9.73
N ILE A 209 -5.80 -2.16 10.90
CA ILE A 209 -7.13 -2.55 11.41
C ILE A 209 -7.29 -4.08 11.42
N ASP A 210 -6.41 -4.77 12.15
CA ASP A 210 -6.61 -6.19 12.50
C ASP A 210 -7.62 -6.36 13.67
N LEU A 211 -8.70 -5.56 13.64
CA LEU A 211 -9.80 -5.55 14.61
C LEU A 211 -11.08 -6.09 13.97
N HIS A 212 -12.08 -6.40 14.79
CA HIS A 212 -13.38 -6.93 14.34
C HIS A 212 -14.52 -6.13 14.94
N HIS A 213 -15.68 -6.15 14.27
CA HIS A 213 -16.90 -5.47 14.72
C HIS A 213 -16.71 -3.95 14.84
N ASP A 214 -17.24 -3.33 15.90
CA ASP A 214 -17.19 -1.89 16.11
C ASP A 214 -15.77 -1.39 16.41
N ILE A 215 -15.24 -0.57 15.50
CA ILE A 215 -13.93 0.09 15.62
C ILE A 215 -14.05 1.58 16.03
N SER A 216 -15.21 2.04 16.48
CA SER A 216 -15.45 3.43 16.90
C SER A 216 -14.45 3.92 17.95
N GLY A 217 -14.01 3.04 18.85
CA GLY A 217 -12.96 3.33 19.83
C GLY A 217 -11.60 3.63 19.19
N LEU A 218 -11.20 2.85 18.17
CA LEU A 218 -9.97 3.10 17.41
C LEU A 218 -10.05 4.46 16.70
N LEU A 219 -11.15 4.71 15.99
CA LEU A 219 -11.35 5.94 15.24
C LEU A 219 -11.39 7.17 16.15
N SER A 220 -12.04 7.07 17.31
CA SER A 220 -12.12 8.16 18.29
C SER A 220 -10.79 8.41 19.00
N ALA A 221 -9.95 7.39 19.12
CA ALA A 221 -8.61 7.47 19.72
C ALA A 221 -7.52 7.81 18.70
N HIS A 222 -7.87 8.10 17.44
CA HIS A 222 -6.90 8.46 16.41
C HIS A 222 -6.02 9.63 16.89
N PRO A 223 -4.68 9.53 16.78
CA PRO A 223 -3.77 10.57 17.24
C PRO A 223 -4.00 11.90 16.50
N GLN A 224 -3.43 12.99 17.03
CA GLN A 224 -3.43 14.30 16.36
C GLN A 224 -2.44 14.32 15.19
N SER A 225 -2.68 13.46 14.19
CA SER A 225 -1.98 13.35 12.92
C SER A 225 -2.99 13.25 11.79
N PRO A 226 -2.62 13.54 10.54
CA PRO A 226 -3.51 13.25 9.41
C PRO A 226 -3.84 11.76 9.34
N LEU A 227 -5.11 11.43 9.13
CA LEU A 227 -5.54 10.07 8.81
C LEU A 227 -5.09 9.76 7.37
N LEU A 228 -4.37 8.66 7.16
CA LEU A 228 -3.74 8.32 5.87
C LEU A 228 -4.36 7.12 5.20
N SER A 229 -4.75 6.11 5.96
CA SER A 229 -5.43 4.94 5.42
C SER A 229 -6.30 4.21 6.44
N LEU A 230 -7.25 3.44 5.93
CA LEU A 230 -8.00 2.44 6.68
C LEU A 230 -8.04 1.15 5.84
N HIS A 231 -7.66 0.02 6.44
CA HIS A 231 -7.59 -1.28 5.77
C HIS A 231 -8.63 -2.27 6.32
N HIS A 232 -8.88 -3.34 5.55
CA HIS A 232 -9.63 -4.54 5.95
C HIS A 232 -11.01 -4.26 6.56
N LEU A 233 -11.75 -3.30 6.01
CA LEU A 233 -13.06 -2.88 6.53
C LEU A 233 -14.18 -3.93 6.32
N ASP A 234 -13.90 -5.06 5.67
CA ASP A 234 -14.85 -6.14 5.43
C ASP A 234 -15.25 -6.89 6.72
N VAL A 235 -14.36 -6.92 7.72
CA VAL A 235 -14.56 -7.62 9.00
C VAL A 235 -15.02 -6.70 10.14
N VAL A 236 -15.09 -5.40 9.88
CA VAL A 236 -15.58 -4.40 10.84
C VAL A 236 -17.03 -4.02 10.53
N ASP A 237 -17.71 -3.49 11.54
CA ASP A 237 -19.04 -2.91 11.36
C ASP A 237 -18.94 -1.62 10.53
N PRO A 238 -19.98 -1.23 9.77
CA PRO A 238 -19.95 0.02 9.03
C PRO A 238 -19.64 1.21 9.96
N ILE A 239 -18.67 2.05 9.56
CA ILE A 239 -18.22 3.24 10.31
C ILE A 239 -19.41 4.13 10.73
N PHE A 240 -20.45 4.19 9.90
CA PHE A 240 -21.72 4.83 10.20
C PHE A 240 -22.82 3.75 10.40
N PRO A 241 -23.36 3.55 11.62
CA PRO A 241 -24.22 2.41 12.00
C PRO A 241 -25.52 2.22 11.21
N TYR A 242 -25.96 3.21 10.42
CA TYR A 242 -27.17 3.18 9.60
C TYR A 242 -26.89 3.12 8.10
N MET A 243 -25.65 2.85 7.71
CA MET A 243 -25.22 2.70 6.32
C MET A 243 -24.65 1.30 6.09
N ASN A 244 -24.72 0.81 4.86
CA ASN A 244 -23.90 -0.34 4.47
C ASN A 244 -22.43 0.11 4.32
N ARG A 245 -21.48 -0.83 4.33
CA ARG A 245 -20.03 -0.52 4.30
C ARG A 245 -19.63 0.41 3.16
N ASN A 246 -20.11 0.13 1.95
CA ASN A 246 -19.83 0.96 0.77
C ASN A 246 -20.34 2.40 0.96
N LYS A 247 -21.61 2.59 1.35
CA LYS A 247 -22.16 3.93 1.62
C LYS A 247 -21.43 4.63 2.77
N SER A 248 -21.03 3.87 3.78
CA SER A 248 -20.30 4.36 4.95
C SER A 248 -18.94 4.91 4.57
N VAL A 249 -18.14 4.16 3.78
CA VAL A 249 -16.84 4.62 3.27
C VAL A 249 -17.03 5.84 2.36
N ASN A 250 -17.97 5.79 1.43
CA ASN A 250 -18.26 6.95 0.57
C ASN A 250 -18.73 8.18 1.35
N HIS A 251 -19.42 7.99 2.48
CA HIS A 251 -19.81 9.11 3.35
C HIS A 251 -18.59 9.72 4.06
N LEU A 252 -17.70 8.88 4.59
CA LEU A 252 -16.43 9.30 5.19
C LEU A 252 -15.59 10.11 4.20
N MET A 253 -15.46 9.61 2.97
CA MET A 253 -14.63 10.21 1.93
C MET A 253 -15.15 11.56 1.40
N LYS A 254 -16.35 12.01 1.78
CA LYS A 254 -16.82 13.38 1.45
C LYS A 254 -16.09 14.48 2.21
N ALA A 255 -15.51 14.13 3.36
CA ALA A 255 -14.74 15.05 4.20
C ALA A 255 -13.22 14.86 4.04
N ALA A 256 -12.80 13.93 3.17
CA ALA A 256 -11.43 13.50 2.95
C ALA A 256 -10.76 14.24 1.78
#